data_AF-A0A416W736-F1
#
_entry.id   AF-A0A416W736-F1
#
_cell.length_a   1.000
_cell.length_b   1.000
_cell.length_c   1.000
_cell.angle_alpha   90.00
_cell.angle_beta   90.00
_cell.angle_gamma   90.00
#
_symmetry.space_group_name_H-M   'P 1'
#
loop_
_entity.id
_entity.type
_entity.pdbx_description
1 polymer ?
#
loop_
_entity_poly.entity_id
_entity_poly.type
_entity_poly.pdbx_seq_one_letter_code
_entity_poly.pdbx_strand_id
1 'polypeptide(L)'
;MDMEAGKTLTNEEVIRELLELLKKNAMKEQANDVFEICSYVDGLEKKIDSMTEELTNMQNQIKEMQEDTLVNNAKKALSEAQERLNTRCEQIKSQVYAVKAQVESTAKSIVAEAKAKGRAALYRVSEFLGIKKKLLDIRENVRGAIKTTDKDIAKTALLAKGFREAGQTAANAFRTFADKPEVDYSQKEQKHPITKAVLAPMKAVKKMLVSMELHLDASIDKLDNLAMNVQIDKEKHTENEKKQEQTEPEMAEAKRVEAEIVYSPMVAEPQEYQYNADAFEARGVDDVKQEAAHNDVSKVREDKAR
;
A
#
# COMPACT_ATOMS: atom_id res chain seq x y z
N MET A 1 -10.19 19.82 19.93
CA MET A 1 -10.86 19.25 18.76
C MET A 1 -11.32 17.88 19.19
N ASP A 2 -12.63 17.71 19.39
CA ASP A 2 -13.21 16.39 19.64
C ASP A 2 -13.03 15.57 18.37
N MET A 3 -12.00 14.72 18.34
CA MET A 3 -11.94 13.65 17.35
C MET A 3 -13.11 12.74 17.64
N GLU A 4 -14.04 12.58 16.70
CA GLU A 4 -15.08 11.57 16.75
C GLU A 4 -14.40 10.20 16.89
N ALA A 5 -14.29 9.72 18.13
CA ALA A 5 -13.68 8.44 18.44
C ALA A 5 -14.49 7.34 17.74
N GLY A 6 -13.87 6.64 16.79
CA GLY A 6 -14.45 5.47 16.13
C GLY A 6 -14.76 5.61 14.64
N LYS A 7 -14.58 6.78 14.02
CA LYS A 7 -14.74 6.92 12.56
C LYS A 7 -13.42 6.62 11.85
N THR A 8 -13.43 5.61 10.97
CA THR A 8 -12.25 5.23 10.18
C THR A 8 -12.02 6.23 9.04
N LEU A 9 -10.77 6.54 8.70
CA LEU A 9 -10.41 7.41 7.57
C LEU A 9 -11.06 6.94 6.28
N THR A 10 -11.07 5.64 6.04
CA THR A 10 -11.73 5.03 4.87
C THR A 10 -13.24 5.32 4.80
N ASN A 11 -13.87 5.62 5.93
CA ASN A 11 -15.29 6.00 6.02
C ASN A 11 -15.49 7.50 6.20
N GLU A 12 -14.44 8.31 6.16
CA GLU A 12 -14.62 9.75 6.17
C GLU A 12 -15.19 10.24 4.84
N GLU A 13 -16.17 11.13 4.93
CA GLU A 13 -16.90 11.63 3.76
C GLU A 13 -15.94 12.28 2.76
N VAL A 14 -15.01 13.09 3.26
CA VAL A 14 -14.00 13.76 2.45
C VAL A 14 -13.08 12.75 1.73
N ILE A 15 -12.71 11.67 2.40
CA ILE A 15 -11.85 10.64 1.81
C ILE A 15 -12.62 9.90 0.72
N ARG A 16 -13.87 9.51 0.97
CA ARG A 16 -14.72 8.90 -0.07
C ARG A 16 -14.90 9.82 -1.27
N GLU A 17 -15.15 11.10 -1.02
CA GLU A 17 -15.28 12.11 -2.07
C GLU A 17 -13.99 12.24 -2.90
N LEU A 18 -12.82 12.30 -2.26
CA LEU A 18 -11.54 12.30 -2.96
C LEU A 18 -11.37 11.06 -3.85
N LEU A 19 -11.67 9.88 -3.32
CA LEU A 19 -11.59 8.61 -4.05
C LEU A 19 -12.54 8.57 -5.25
N GLU A 20 -13.76 9.12 -5.11
CA GLU A 20 -14.70 9.24 -6.21
C GLU A 20 -14.20 10.20 -7.30
N LEU A 21 -13.66 11.36 -6.92
CA LEU A 21 -13.13 12.33 -7.87
C LEU A 21 -11.96 11.73 -8.67
N LEU A 22 -11.05 11.02 -8.01
CA LEU A 22 -9.94 10.32 -8.68
C LEU A 22 -10.46 9.28 -9.67
N LYS A 23 -11.44 8.45 -9.27
CA LYS A 23 -12.03 7.43 -10.14
C LYS A 23 -12.75 8.04 -11.36
N LYS A 24 -13.51 9.12 -11.16
CA LYS A 24 -14.22 9.84 -12.24
C LYS A 24 -13.27 10.45 -13.26
N ASN A 25 -12.03 10.74 -12.87
CA ASN A 25 -10.98 11.30 -13.75
C ASN A 25 -10.00 10.25 -14.28
N ALA A 26 -10.39 8.96 -14.27
CA ALA A 26 -9.56 7.83 -14.71
C ALA A 26 -8.24 7.63 -13.94
N MET A 27 -8.09 8.23 -12.75
CA MET A 27 -6.91 8.11 -11.89
C MET A 27 -7.05 6.91 -10.93
N LYS A 28 -7.23 5.71 -11.48
CA LYS A 28 -7.55 4.50 -10.71
C LYS A 28 -6.42 4.05 -9.78
N GLU A 29 -5.18 4.09 -10.25
CA GLU A 29 -4.01 3.69 -9.45
C GLU A 29 -3.82 4.61 -8.26
N GLN A 30 -3.93 5.93 -8.48
CA GLN A 30 -3.83 6.94 -7.42
C GLN A 30 -4.97 6.80 -6.40
N ALA A 31 -6.19 6.51 -6.86
CA ALA A 31 -7.31 6.22 -5.96
C ALA A 31 -7.03 4.96 -5.11
N ASN A 32 -6.44 3.93 -5.70
CA ASN A 32 -6.09 2.71 -4.99
C ASN A 32 -4.99 2.95 -3.95
N ASP A 33 -3.92 3.67 -4.31
CA ASP A 33 -2.84 4.01 -3.38
C ASP A 33 -3.35 4.86 -2.20
N VAL A 34 -4.17 5.87 -2.45
CA VAL A 34 -4.81 6.69 -1.38
C VAL A 34 -5.67 5.84 -0.47
N PHE A 35 -6.48 4.94 -1.04
CA PHE A 35 -7.34 4.04 -0.26
C PHE A 35 -6.51 3.09 0.62
N GLU A 36 -5.44 2.51 0.08
CA GLU A 36 -4.56 1.62 0.83
C GLU A 36 -3.84 2.36 1.95
N ILE A 37 -3.32 3.57 1.71
CA ILE A 37 -2.72 4.41 2.75
C ILE A 37 -3.71 4.65 3.89
N CYS A 38 -4.95 5.04 3.58
CA CYS A 38 -5.99 5.25 4.59
C CYS A 38 -6.31 3.96 5.34
N SER A 39 -6.41 2.84 4.64
CA SER A 39 -6.70 1.52 5.22
C SER A 39 -5.60 1.04 6.16
N TYR A 40 -4.33 1.30 5.82
CA TYR A 40 -3.22 0.97 6.69
C TYR A 40 -3.20 1.83 7.95
N VAL A 41 -3.45 3.14 7.85
CA VAL A 41 -3.56 4.04 9.01
C VAL A 41 -4.71 3.61 9.93
N ASP A 42 -5.88 3.28 9.38
CA ASP A 42 -7.00 2.71 10.14
C ASP A 42 -6.61 1.38 10.80
N GLY A 43 -5.81 0.57 10.10
CA GLY A 43 -5.26 -0.68 10.62
C GLY A 43 -4.21 -0.50 11.72
N LEU A 44 -3.57 0.67 11.83
CA LEU A 44 -2.69 1.03 12.95
C LEU A 44 -3.51 1.41 14.18
N GLU A 45 -4.57 2.22 14.01
CA GLU A 45 -5.49 2.61 15.09
C GLU A 45 -6.10 1.39 15.76
N LYS A 46 -6.65 0.44 14.98
CA LYS A 46 -7.19 -0.82 15.53
C LYS A 46 -6.18 -1.61 16.35
N LYS A 47 -4.92 -1.65 15.92
CA LYS A 47 -3.85 -2.35 16.68
C LYS A 47 -3.53 -1.62 17.98
N ILE A 48 -3.55 -0.30 17.96
CA ILE A 48 -3.36 0.52 19.18
C ILE A 48 -4.50 0.25 20.17
N ASP A 49 -5.75 0.17 19.72
CA ASP A 49 -6.87 -0.15 20.58
C ASP A 49 -6.71 -1.54 21.21
N SER A 50 -6.36 -2.55 20.41
CA SER A 50 -6.09 -3.90 20.93
C SER A 50 -4.90 -3.94 21.88
N MET A 51 -3.82 -3.20 21.62
CA MET A 51 -2.70 -3.09 22.56
C MET A 51 -3.13 -2.43 23.86
N THR A 52 -3.96 -1.39 23.81
CA THR A 52 -4.47 -0.69 25.00
C THR A 52 -5.33 -1.62 25.86
N GLU A 53 -6.17 -2.44 25.23
CA GLU A 53 -6.98 -3.46 25.91
C GLU A 53 -6.10 -4.51 26.60
N GLU A 54 -5.12 -5.08 25.89
CA GLU A 54 -4.17 -6.06 26.44
C GLU A 54 -3.37 -5.48 27.61
N LEU A 55 -2.92 -4.23 27.50
CA LEU A 55 -2.17 -3.54 28.55
C LEU A 55 -3.03 -3.23 29.78
N THR A 56 -4.30 -2.91 29.58
CA THR A 56 -5.27 -2.69 30.67
C THR A 56 -5.58 -4.01 31.39
N ASN A 57 -5.79 -5.08 30.63
CA ASN A 57 -6.00 -6.42 31.20
C ASN A 57 -4.77 -6.88 32.00
N MET A 58 -3.57 -6.69 31.45
CA MET A 58 -2.32 -6.98 32.15
C MET A 58 -2.18 -6.16 33.44
N GLN A 59 -2.54 -4.87 33.42
CA GLN A 59 -2.52 -4.02 34.61
C GLN A 59 -3.46 -4.54 35.71
N ASN A 60 -4.68 -4.94 35.34
CA ASN A 60 -5.66 -5.50 36.29
C ASN A 60 -5.18 -6.83 36.87
N GLN A 61 -4.62 -7.71 36.04
CA GLN A 61 -4.10 -8.99 36.50
C GLN A 61 -2.88 -8.81 37.42
N ILE A 62 -2.01 -7.83 37.17
CA ILE A 62 -0.92 -7.48 38.10
C ILE A 62 -1.48 -6.99 39.44
N LYS A 63 -2.54 -6.17 39.45
CA LYS A 63 -3.17 -5.69 40.68
C LYS A 63 -3.77 -6.82 41.51
N GLU A 64 -4.41 -7.79 40.85
CA GLU A 64 -5.04 -8.97 41.47
C GLU A 64 -4.04 -10.02 41.99
N MET A 65 -2.74 -9.89 41.67
CA MET A 65 -1.73 -10.77 42.26
C MET A 65 -1.68 -10.61 43.79
N GLN A 66 -1.67 -11.75 44.49
CA GLN A 66 -1.60 -11.81 45.95
C GLN A 66 -0.44 -10.97 46.50
N GLU A 67 -0.70 -10.28 47.61
CA GLU A 67 0.28 -9.43 48.27
C GLU A 67 0.96 -10.22 49.39
N ASP A 68 2.22 -10.59 49.14
CA ASP A 68 3.17 -11.03 50.17
C ASP A 68 4.53 -10.41 49.83
N THR A 69 5.40 -10.31 50.83
CA THR A 69 6.68 -9.59 50.82
C THR A 69 7.54 -9.93 49.59
N LEU A 70 7.57 -11.20 49.16
CA LEU A 70 8.31 -11.64 47.98
C LEU A 70 7.61 -11.26 46.67
N VAL A 71 6.29 -11.34 46.62
CA VAL A 71 5.49 -11.04 45.42
C VAL A 71 5.43 -9.53 45.15
N ASN A 72 5.55 -8.69 46.18
CA ASN A 72 5.47 -7.23 46.05
C ASN A 72 6.61 -6.66 45.17
N ASN A 73 7.83 -7.15 45.31
CA ASN A 73 8.95 -6.72 44.48
C ASN A 73 8.76 -7.14 43.01
N ALA A 74 8.24 -8.35 42.78
CA ALA A 74 7.88 -8.82 41.44
C ALA A 74 6.74 -7.99 40.84
N LYS A 75 5.66 -7.77 41.60
CA LYS A 75 4.51 -6.94 41.22
C LYS A 75 4.99 -5.56 40.78
N LYS A 76 5.87 -4.93 41.55
CA LYS A 76 6.49 -3.64 41.20
C LYS A 76 7.26 -3.70 39.87
N ALA A 77 8.16 -4.68 39.69
CA ALA A 77 8.93 -4.81 38.46
C ALA A 77 8.04 -5.07 37.23
N LEU A 78 6.96 -5.85 37.40
CA LEU A 78 5.98 -6.13 36.35
C LEU A 78 5.13 -4.87 36.03
N SER A 79 4.73 -4.10 37.04
CA SER A 79 4.05 -2.82 36.87
C SER A 79 4.92 -1.81 36.13
N GLU A 80 6.20 -1.69 36.48
CA GLU A 80 7.13 -0.80 35.76
C GLU A 80 7.31 -1.21 34.30
N ALA A 81 7.37 -2.52 34.01
CA ALA A 81 7.44 -3.01 32.63
C ALA A 81 6.15 -2.72 31.86
N GLN A 82 4.99 -2.92 32.51
CA GLN A 82 3.68 -2.57 31.94
C GLN A 82 3.57 -1.08 31.63
N GLU A 83 3.95 -0.23 32.58
CA GLU A 83 3.88 1.22 32.45
C GLU A 83 4.80 1.72 31.32
N ARG A 84 6.05 1.22 31.25
CA ARG A 84 6.96 1.54 30.14
C ARG A 84 6.37 1.19 28.78
N LEU A 85 5.72 0.04 28.67
CA LEU A 85 5.08 -0.40 27.42
C LEU A 85 3.84 0.46 27.11
N ASN A 86 3.08 0.84 28.14
CA ASN A 86 1.91 1.71 28.01
C ASN A 86 2.28 3.13 27.55
N THR A 87 3.31 3.74 28.14
CA THR A 87 3.80 5.06 27.70
C THR A 87 4.18 5.06 26.22
N ARG A 88 4.82 3.98 25.75
CA ARG A 88 5.17 3.84 24.32
C ARG A 88 3.94 3.67 23.44
N CYS A 89 2.96 2.88 23.88
CA CYS A 89 1.70 2.72 23.18
C CYS A 89 0.98 4.06 23.00
N GLU A 90 0.91 4.87 24.06
CA GLU A 90 0.31 6.22 24.03
C GLU A 90 1.10 7.20 23.15
N GLN A 91 2.44 7.13 23.15
CA GLN A 91 3.26 7.91 22.23
C GLN A 91 2.96 7.57 20.77
N ILE A 92 2.97 6.27 20.43
CA ILE A 92 2.66 5.79 19.08
C ILE A 92 1.23 6.20 18.68
N LYS A 93 0.27 6.09 19.61
CA LYS A 93 -1.11 6.53 19.43
C LYS A 93 -1.20 7.99 19.02
N SER A 94 -0.57 8.89 19.77
CA SER A 94 -0.58 10.32 19.48
C SER A 94 -0.02 10.64 18.08
N GLN A 95 1.04 9.93 17.66
CA GLN A 95 1.63 10.13 16.34
C GLN A 95 0.73 9.62 15.21
N VAL A 96 0.07 8.46 15.39
CA VAL A 96 -0.89 7.93 14.42
C VAL A 96 -2.09 8.87 14.26
N TYR A 97 -2.62 9.43 15.35
CA TYR A 97 -3.67 10.45 15.28
C TYR A 97 -3.20 11.73 14.55
N ALA A 98 -1.96 12.14 14.75
CA ALA A 98 -1.39 13.28 14.03
C ALA A 98 -1.20 13.02 12.52
N VAL A 99 -1.00 11.76 12.11
CA VAL A 99 -1.01 11.36 10.69
C VAL A 99 -2.44 11.39 10.16
N LYS A 100 -3.40 10.81 10.89
CA LYS A 100 -4.83 10.79 10.54
C LYS A 100 -5.37 12.18 10.26
N ALA A 101 -5.14 13.12 11.19
CA ALA A 101 -5.57 14.51 11.03
C ALA A 101 -4.93 15.19 9.79
N GLN A 102 -3.66 14.89 9.48
CA GLN A 102 -3.00 15.45 8.30
C GLN A 102 -3.58 14.86 7.01
N VAL A 103 -3.81 13.55 6.94
CA VAL A 103 -4.45 12.88 5.79
C VAL A 103 -5.80 13.53 5.50
N GLU A 104 -6.63 13.72 6.54
CA GLU A 104 -7.94 14.33 6.40
C GLU A 104 -7.85 15.80 5.93
N SER A 105 -6.96 16.59 6.53
CA SER A 105 -6.77 17.99 6.15
C SER A 105 -6.28 18.16 4.71
N THR A 106 -5.33 17.32 4.28
CA THR A 106 -4.83 17.31 2.89
C THR A 106 -5.93 16.88 1.93
N ALA A 107 -6.70 15.84 2.24
CA ALA A 107 -7.82 15.42 1.41
C ALA A 107 -8.88 16.53 1.28
N LYS A 108 -9.23 17.22 2.38
CA LYS A 108 -10.16 18.38 2.36
C LYS A 108 -9.68 19.46 1.39
N SER A 109 -8.39 19.81 1.44
CA SER A 109 -7.80 20.82 0.57
C SER A 109 -7.88 20.42 -0.91
N ILE A 110 -7.53 19.17 -1.24
CA ILE A 110 -7.54 18.66 -2.61
C ILE A 110 -8.97 18.62 -3.16
N VAL A 111 -9.92 18.10 -2.39
CA VAL A 111 -11.34 18.00 -2.81
C VAL A 111 -11.92 19.39 -3.09
N ALA A 112 -11.68 20.36 -2.22
CA ALA A 112 -12.14 21.73 -2.40
C ALA A 112 -11.59 22.36 -3.68
N GLU A 113 -10.29 22.17 -3.96
CA GLU A 113 -9.68 22.73 -5.15
C GLU A 113 -10.04 21.96 -6.44
N ALA A 114 -10.20 20.64 -6.37
CA ALA A 114 -10.67 19.82 -7.49
C ALA A 114 -12.08 20.20 -7.95
N LYS A 115 -12.96 20.61 -7.03
CA LYS A 115 -14.27 21.17 -7.37
C LYS A 115 -14.17 22.50 -8.14
N ALA A 116 -13.15 23.31 -7.87
CA ALA A 116 -12.97 24.62 -8.49
C ALA A 116 -12.14 24.58 -9.79
N LYS A 117 -11.09 23.74 -9.83
CA LYS A 117 -10.07 23.71 -10.91
C LYS A 117 -10.08 22.40 -11.71
N GLY A 118 -10.96 21.46 -11.38
CA GLY A 118 -11.09 20.18 -12.08
C GLY A 118 -9.89 19.25 -11.88
N ARG A 119 -9.61 18.43 -12.90
CA ARG A 119 -8.61 17.35 -12.86
C ARG A 119 -7.21 17.82 -12.44
N ALA A 120 -6.77 19.00 -12.86
CA ALA A 120 -5.42 19.48 -12.59
C ALA A 120 -5.10 19.57 -11.08
N ALA A 121 -6.11 19.90 -10.26
CA ALA A 121 -5.94 19.96 -8.81
C ALA A 121 -5.84 18.57 -8.15
N LEU A 122 -6.31 17.50 -8.81
CA LEU A 122 -6.18 16.13 -8.30
C LEU A 122 -4.73 15.66 -8.26
N TYR A 123 -3.81 16.24 -9.04
CA TYR A 123 -2.38 15.95 -8.94
C TYR A 123 -1.76 16.38 -7.61
N ARG A 124 -2.43 17.26 -6.85
CA ARG A 124 -2.06 17.58 -5.45
C ARG A 124 -2.24 16.40 -4.50
N VAL A 125 -2.81 15.27 -4.94
CA VAL A 125 -2.77 14.02 -4.17
C VAL A 125 -1.33 13.59 -3.83
N SER A 126 -0.33 14.03 -4.60
CA SER A 126 1.08 13.90 -4.26
C SER A 126 1.49 14.59 -2.93
N GLU A 127 0.72 15.55 -2.43
CA GLU A 127 0.93 16.19 -1.12
C GLU A 127 0.81 15.22 0.05
N PHE A 128 0.19 14.04 -0.16
CA PHE A 128 0.22 12.94 0.79
C PHE A 128 1.67 12.51 1.10
N LEU A 129 2.65 12.72 0.22
CA LEU A 129 4.06 12.50 0.56
C LEU A 129 4.51 13.28 1.81
N GLY A 130 3.84 14.39 2.15
CA GLY A 130 4.09 15.15 3.38
C GLY A 130 3.84 14.35 4.67
N ILE A 131 3.12 13.22 4.64
CA ILE A 131 2.98 12.32 5.80
C ILE A 131 4.12 11.30 5.91
N LYS A 132 4.95 11.10 4.87
CA LYS A 132 6.01 10.07 4.84
C LYS A 132 6.97 10.19 6.01
N LYS A 133 7.41 11.41 6.34
CA LYS A 133 8.31 11.66 7.48
C LYS A 133 7.70 11.19 8.80
N LYS A 134 6.42 11.51 9.05
CA LYS A 134 5.72 11.09 10.27
C LYS A 134 5.60 9.57 10.35
N LEU A 135 5.31 8.89 9.24
CA LEU A 135 5.27 7.42 9.20
C LEU A 135 6.64 6.79 9.49
N LEU A 136 7.72 7.38 8.97
CA LEU A 136 9.10 6.95 9.27
C LEU A 136 9.41 7.11 10.76
N ASP A 137 9.06 8.25 11.36
CA ASP A 137 9.26 8.50 12.79
C ASP A 137 8.47 7.49 13.66
N ILE A 138 7.22 7.18 13.28
CA ILE A 138 6.41 6.16 13.96
C ILE A 138 7.07 4.78 13.84
N ARG A 139 7.58 4.43 12.65
CA ARG A 139 8.24 3.13 12.42
C ARG A 139 9.47 2.97 13.29
N GLU A 140 10.30 4.00 13.42
CA GLU A 140 11.46 3.97 14.32
C GLU A 140 11.05 3.79 15.78
N ASN A 141 10.00 4.49 16.22
CA ASN A 141 9.44 4.32 17.56
C ASN A 141 8.89 2.91 17.80
N VAL A 142 8.18 2.34 16.82
CA VAL A 142 7.68 0.96 16.87
C VAL A 142 8.84 -0.04 16.97
N ARG A 143 9.88 0.10 16.14
CA ARG A 143 11.10 -0.71 16.23
C ARG A 143 11.78 -0.60 17.60
N GLY A 144 11.85 0.62 18.12
CA GLY A 144 12.34 0.89 19.47
C GLY A 144 11.51 0.18 20.54
N ALA A 145 10.17 0.21 20.42
CA ALA A 145 9.23 -0.48 21.31
C ALA A 145 9.41 -2.00 21.27
N ILE A 146 9.51 -2.60 20.09
CA ILE A 146 9.76 -4.05 19.93
C ILE A 146 11.02 -4.45 20.70
N LYS A 147 12.14 -3.73 20.51
CA LYS A 147 13.42 -4.03 21.18
C LYS A 147 13.33 -3.98 22.70
N THR A 148 12.60 -3.01 23.27
CA THR A 148 12.45 -2.94 24.73
C THR A 148 11.48 -3.96 25.26
N THR A 149 10.38 -4.21 24.54
CA THR A 149 9.42 -5.26 24.89
C THR A 149 10.09 -6.61 24.91
N ASP A 150 11.02 -6.89 23.99
CA ASP A 150 11.81 -8.13 24.00
C ASP A 150 12.67 -8.28 25.25
N LYS A 151 13.35 -7.21 25.67
CA LYS A 151 14.13 -7.20 26.91
C LYS A 151 13.22 -7.42 28.13
N ASP A 152 12.07 -6.77 28.17
CA ASP A 152 11.14 -6.89 29.29
C ASP A 152 10.47 -8.29 29.30
N ILE A 153 10.16 -8.88 28.15
CA ILE A 153 9.69 -10.28 28.04
C ILE A 153 10.74 -11.24 28.61
N ALA A 154 12.03 -11.05 28.28
CA ALA A 154 13.10 -11.90 28.77
C ALA A 154 13.25 -11.79 30.30
N LYS A 155 13.24 -10.56 30.84
CA LYS A 155 13.29 -10.31 32.28
C LYS A 155 12.09 -10.92 33.01
N THR A 156 10.88 -10.73 32.49
CA THR A 156 9.64 -11.30 33.06
C THR A 156 9.65 -12.82 33.01
N ALA A 157 10.18 -13.43 31.94
CA ALA A 157 10.32 -14.88 31.83
C ALA A 157 11.30 -15.44 32.87
N LEU A 158 12.44 -14.78 33.09
CA LEU A 158 13.40 -15.17 34.13
C LEU A 158 12.79 -15.05 35.52
N LEU A 159 12.06 -13.96 35.79
CA LEU A 159 11.34 -13.79 37.04
C LEU A 159 10.31 -14.90 37.25
N ALA A 160 9.48 -15.18 36.25
CA ALA A 160 8.49 -16.26 36.31
C ALA A 160 9.13 -17.63 36.56
N LYS A 161 10.29 -17.91 35.96
CA LYS A 161 11.07 -19.12 36.20
C LYS A 161 11.57 -19.21 37.65
N GLY A 162 12.19 -18.15 38.17
CA GLY A 162 12.70 -18.14 39.55
C GLY A 162 11.61 -18.35 40.60
N PHE A 163 10.44 -17.71 40.43
CA PHE A 163 9.29 -17.94 41.33
C PHE A 163 8.75 -19.37 41.25
N ARG A 164 8.72 -19.97 40.06
CA ARG A 164 8.31 -21.36 39.88
C ARG A 164 9.26 -22.32 40.59
N GLU A 165 10.58 -22.15 40.43
CA GLU A 165 11.59 -23.00 41.06
C GLU A 165 11.58 -22.86 42.59
N ALA A 166 11.46 -21.63 43.10
CA ALA A 166 11.34 -21.37 44.54
C ALA A 166 10.07 -22.01 45.13
N GLY A 167 8.93 -21.90 44.44
CA GLY A 167 7.66 -22.52 44.86
C GLY A 167 7.72 -24.04 44.86
N GLN A 168 8.37 -24.65 43.86
CA GLN A 168 8.60 -26.09 43.80
C GLN A 168 9.51 -26.58 44.94
N THR A 169 10.57 -25.82 45.23
CA THR A 169 11.49 -26.12 46.34
C THR A 169 10.76 -26.06 47.69
N ALA A 170 9.98 -25.01 47.93
CA ALA A 170 9.17 -24.89 49.14
C ALA A 170 8.14 -26.04 49.26
N ALA A 171 7.46 -26.39 48.16
CA ALA A 171 6.51 -27.50 48.14
C ALA A 171 7.17 -28.85 48.47
N ASN A 172 8.36 -29.13 47.92
CA ASN A 172 9.11 -30.34 48.27
C ASN A 172 9.58 -30.32 49.73
N ALA A 173 10.02 -29.18 50.27
CA ALA A 173 10.39 -29.08 51.68
C ALA A 173 9.21 -29.43 52.62
N PHE A 174 8.00 -28.95 52.33
CA PHE A 174 6.79 -29.33 53.08
C PHE A 174 6.42 -30.81 52.94
N ARG A 175 6.66 -31.42 51.77
CA ARG A 175 6.45 -32.86 51.56
C ARG A 175 7.41 -33.68 52.41
N THR A 176 8.70 -33.33 52.36
CA THR A 176 9.74 -33.99 53.15
C THR A 176 9.45 -33.88 54.65
N PHE A 177 9.01 -32.71 55.12
CA PHE A 177 8.57 -32.51 56.51
C PHE A 177 7.37 -33.40 56.91
N ALA A 178 6.49 -33.72 55.95
CA ALA A 178 5.34 -34.60 56.14
C ALA A 178 5.65 -36.08 55.81
N ASP A 179 6.93 -36.47 55.79
CA ASP A 179 7.42 -37.82 55.44
C ASP A 179 6.96 -38.32 54.05
N LYS A 180 6.67 -37.39 53.12
CA LYS A 180 6.31 -37.70 51.74
C LYS A 180 7.53 -37.57 50.84
N PRO A 181 7.68 -38.45 49.83
CA PRO A 181 8.81 -38.38 48.90
C PRO A 181 8.74 -37.10 48.06
N GLU A 182 9.91 -36.58 47.69
CA GLU A 182 10.06 -35.46 46.78
C GLU A 182 9.43 -35.76 45.41
N VAL A 183 8.92 -34.71 44.77
CA VAL A 183 8.39 -34.79 43.41
C VAL A 183 9.37 -34.09 42.48
N ASP A 184 9.73 -34.76 41.38
CA ASP A 184 10.42 -34.10 40.27
C ASP A 184 9.41 -33.27 39.48
N TYR A 185 9.63 -31.96 39.46
CA TYR A 185 8.79 -31.00 38.75
C TYR A 185 9.34 -30.61 37.37
N SER A 186 10.44 -31.23 36.91
CA SER A 186 11.07 -30.97 35.61
C SER A 186 10.09 -31.10 34.44
N GLN A 187 9.18 -32.09 34.51
CA GLN A 187 8.17 -32.40 33.49
C GLN A 187 6.82 -31.70 33.71
N LYS A 188 6.59 -31.07 34.88
CA LYS A 188 5.30 -30.41 35.19
C LYS A 188 5.37 -28.93 34.86
N GLU A 189 4.84 -28.53 33.71
CA GLU A 189 4.50 -27.14 33.39
C GLU A 189 3.41 -26.61 34.34
N GLN A 190 3.78 -26.31 35.58
CA GLN A 190 2.93 -25.47 36.43
C GLN A 190 2.92 -24.07 35.84
N LYS A 191 1.78 -23.67 35.27
CA LYS A 191 1.54 -22.32 34.76
C LYS A 191 1.52 -21.35 35.95
N HIS A 192 2.65 -20.71 36.21
CA HIS A 192 2.74 -19.68 37.24
C HIS A 192 1.84 -18.50 36.86
N PRO A 193 1.10 -17.88 37.80
CA PRO A 193 0.23 -16.74 37.53
C PRO A 193 0.90 -15.65 36.68
N ILE A 194 2.16 -15.32 36.96
CA ILE A 194 2.96 -14.34 36.20
C ILE A 194 3.10 -14.69 34.71
N THR A 195 3.23 -15.98 34.36
CA THR A 195 3.38 -16.42 32.96
C THR A 195 2.10 -16.17 32.17
N LYS A 196 0.94 -16.49 32.75
CA LYS A 196 -0.35 -16.24 32.11
C LYS A 196 -0.69 -14.74 32.14
N ALA A 197 -0.42 -14.09 33.26
CA ALA A 197 -0.94 -12.77 33.54
C ALA A 197 -0.15 -11.62 32.89
N VAL A 198 1.13 -11.82 32.66
CA VAL A 198 2.02 -10.76 32.18
C VAL A 198 2.75 -11.20 30.92
N LEU A 199 3.37 -12.38 30.92
CA LEU A 199 4.18 -12.80 29.78
C LEU A 199 3.36 -13.02 28.50
N ALA A 200 2.13 -13.55 28.60
CA ALA A 200 1.26 -13.73 27.45
C ALA A 200 0.76 -12.40 26.85
N PRO A 201 0.23 -11.44 27.64
CA PRO A 201 -0.11 -10.10 27.12
C PRO A 201 1.08 -9.36 26.51
N MET A 202 2.26 -9.38 27.13
CA MET A 202 3.45 -8.73 26.55
C MET A 202 3.82 -9.32 25.17
N LYS A 203 3.70 -10.64 25.01
CA LYS A 203 3.91 -11.30 23.71
C LYS A 203 2.83 -10.94 22.70
N ALA A 204 1.58 -10.78 23.13
CA ALA A 204 0.49 -10.31 22.26
C ALA A 204 0.76 -8.89 21.76
N VAL A 205 1.08 -7.96 22.66
CA VAL A 205 1.46 -6.58 22.32
C VAL A 205 2.68 -6.55 21.38
N LYS A 206 3.70 -7.38 21.63
CA LYS A 206 4.85 -7.50 20.71
C LYS A 206 4.40 -7.89 19.29
N LYS A 207 3.53 -8.89 19.16
CA LYS A 207 3.02 -9.32 17.83
C LYS A 207 2.28 -8.18 17.13
N MET A 208 1.49 -7.41 17.87
CA MET A 208 0.80 -6.23 17.34
C MET A 208 1.80 -5.18 16.86
N LEU A 209 2.85 -4.87 17.63
CA LEU A 209 3.91 -3.94 17.23
C LEU A 209 4.64 -4.40 15.96
N VAL A 210 4.99 -5.69 15.84
CA VAL A 210 5.61 -6.25 14.63
C VAL A 210 4.68 -6.10 13.43
N SER A 211 3.38 -6.34 13.62
CA SER A 211 2.39 -6.13 12.55
C SER A 211 2.20 -4.65 12.20
N MET A 212 2.33 -3.73 13.17
CA MET A 212 2.33 -2.29 12.90
C MET A 212 3.54 -1.88 12.04
N GLU A 213 4.72 -2.42 12.33
CA GLU A 213 5.94 -2.17 11.53
C GLU A 213 5.70 -2.52 10.05
N LEU A 214 5.13 -3.70 9.78
CA LEU A 214 4.80 -4.14 8.42
C LEU A 214 3.78 -3.20 7.73
N HIS A 215 2.75 -2.76 8.46
CA HIS A 215 1.78 -1.82 7.92
C HIS A 215 2.40 -0.45 7.63
N LEU A 216 3.34 0.01 8.45
CA LEU A 216 4.06 1.26 8.25
C LEU A 216 4.96 1.18 7.01
N ASP A 217 5.70 0.09 6.85
CA ASP A 217 6.52 -0.14 5.66
C ASP A 217 5.64 -0.16 4.38
N ALA A 218 4.54 -0.93 4.38
CA ALA A 218 3.61 -0.96 3.25
C ALA A 218 2.98 0.42 2.95
N SER A 219 2.66 1.21 3.99
CA SER A 219 2.12 2.57 3.81
C SER A 219 3.13 3.51 3.17
N ILE A 220 4.40 3.39 3.56
CA ILE A 220 5.49 4.19 3.00
C ILE A 220 5.71 3.83 1.53
N ASP A 221 5.71 2.55 1.19
CA ASP A 221 5.83 2.09 -0.20
C ASP A 221 4.67 2.62 -1.05
N LYS A 222 3.44 2.62 -0.52
CA LYS A 222 2.27 3.17 -1.22
C LYS A 222 2.33 4.68 -1.42
N LEU A 223 2.93 5.41 -0.50
CA LEU A 223 3.18 6.85 -0.69
C LEU A 223 4.15 7.11 -1.83
N ASP A 224 5.20 6.30 -1.96
CA ASP A 224 6.16 6.42 -3.06
C ASP A 224 5.53 6.04 -4.41
N ASN A 225 4.73 4.97 -4.43
CA ASN A 225 3.95 4.59 -5.61
C ASN A 225 2.96 5.69 -6.03
N LEU A 226 2.26 6.30 -5.07
CA LEU A 226 1.31 7.38 -5.33
C LEU A 226 2.01 8.56 -6.03
N ALA A 227 3.18 8.96 -5.53
CA ALA A 227 3.95 10.04 -6.12
C ALA A 227 4.40 9.72 -7.56
N MET A 228 4.88 8.49 -7.78
CA MET A 228 5.28 8.01 -9.10
C MET A 228 4.09 7.95 -10.07
N ASN A 229 2.94 7.41 -9.62
CA ASN A 229 1.72 7.30 -10.40
C ASN A 229 1.13 8.67 -10.77
N VAL A 230 1.22 9.65 -9.86
CA VAL A 230 0.85 11.05 -10.15
C VAL A 230 1.73 11.62 -11.24
N GLN A 231 3.04 11.44 -11.16
CA GLN A 231 3.99 11.97 -12.14
C GLN A 231 3.75 11.35 -13.53
N ILE A 232 3.61 10.03 -13.60
CA ILE A 232 3.35 9.30 -14.85
C ILE A 232 2.05 9.74 -15.50
N ASP A 233 0.96 9.87 -14.72
CA ASP A 233 -0.32 10.31 -15.27
C ASP A 233 -0.26 11.75 -15.79
N LYS A 234 0.44 12.63 -15.07
CA LYS A 234 0.63 14.02 -15.48
C LYS A 234 1.41 14.12 -16.80
N GLU A 235 2.50 13.36 -16.95
CA GLU A 235 3.28 13.31 -18.19
C GLU A 235 2.43 12.81 -19.36
N LYS A 236 1.72 11.69 -19.18
CA LYS A 236 0.81 11.12 -20.19
C LYS A 236 -0.28 12.10 -20.61
N HIS A 237 -0.85 12.84 -19.66
CA HIS A 237 -1.86 13.85 -19.95
C HIS A 237 -1.30 14.96 -20.83
N THR A 238 -0.14 15.52 -20.45
CA THR A 238 0.49 16.59 -21.22
C THR A 238 0.97 16.13 -22.60
N GLU A 239 1.41 14.89 -22.76
CA GLU A 239 1.79 14.35 -24.06
C GLU A 239 0.58 14.17 -24.98
N ASN A 240 -0.55 13.71 -24.44
CA ASN A 240 -1.79 13.57 -25.20
C ASN A 240 -2.38 14.92 -25.62
N GLU A 241 -2.34 15.93 -24.74
CA GLU A 241 -2.73 17.31 -25.07
C GLU A 241 -1.87 17.87 -26.22
N LYS A 242 -0.54 17.69 -26.15
CA LYS A 242 0.38 18.12 -27.22
C LYS A 242 0.15 17.39 -28.54
N LYS A 243 -0.14 16.08 -28.51
CA LYS A 243 -0.48 15.32 -29.72
C LYS A 243 -1.79 15.81 -30.34
N GLN A 244 -2.82 16.08 -29.53
CA GLN A 244 -4.06 16.67 -30.02
C GLN A 244 -3.83 18.06 -30.64
N GLU A 245 -3.08 18.95 -29.97
CA GLU A 245 -2.72 20.27 -30.50
C GLU A 245 -1.88 20.21 -31.79
N GLN A 246 -1.12 19.14 -32.04
CA GLN A 246 -0.38 18.96 -33.29
C GLN A 246 -1.24 18.33 -34.41
N THR A 247 -2.20 17.47 -34.06
CA THR A 247 -3.05 16.79 -35.04
C THR A 247 -4.16 17.72 -35.59
N GLU A 248 -4.65 18.67 -34.78
CA GLU A 248 -5.66 19.66 -35.21
C GLU A 248 -5.19 20.62 -36.33
N PRO A 249 -4.00 21.26 -36.27
CA PRO A 249 -3.49 22.09 -37.34
C PRO A 249 -3.12 21.27 -38.58
N GLU A 250 -2.57 20.07 -38.41
CA GLU A 250 -2.20 19.19 -39.53
C GLU A 250 -3.44 18.68 -40.30
N MET A 251 -4.53 18.34 -39.59
CA MET A 251 -5.82 18.06 -40.24
C MET A 251 -6.47 19.30 -40.87
N ALA A 252 -6.35 20.48 -40.25
CA ALA A 252 -6.88 21.72 -40.81
C ALA A 252 -6.12 22.14 -42.08
N GLU A 253 -4.82 21.88 -42.12
CA GLU A 253 -3.95 22.13 -43.28
C GLU A 253 -4.22 21.10 -44.38
N ALA A 254 -4.29 19.81 -44.07
CA ALA A 254 -4.65 18.77 -45.04
C ALA A 254 -6.02 19.03 -45.71
N LYS A 255 -7.02 19.47 -44.93
CA LYS A 255 -8.36 19.79 -45.44
C LYS A 255 -8.39 21.06 -46.30
N ARG A 256 -7.48 22.01 -46.06
CA ARG A 256 -7.28 23.20 -46.92
C ARG A 256 -6.61 22.81 -48.23
N VAL A 257 -5.58 21.97 -48.18
CA VAL A 257 -4.87 21.46 -49.36
C VAL A 257 -5.82 20.65 -50.25
N GLU A 258 -6.68 19.78 -49.68
CA GLU A 258 -7.70 19.07 -50.46
C GLU A 258 -8.74 19.99 -51.10
N ALA A 259 -9.18 21.05 -50.41
CA ALA A 259 -10.11 22.03 -50.97
C ALA A 259 -9.49 22.87 -52.10
N GLU A 260 -8.19 23.15 -52.04
CA GLU A 260 -7.44 23.88 -53.06
C GLU A 260 -7.18 23.01 -54.31
N ILE A 261 -6.90 21.71 -54.13
CA ILE A 261 -6.70 20.76 -55.24
C ILE A 261 -8.02 20.51 -56.02
N VAL A 262 -9.18 20.56 -55.34
CA VAL A 262 -10.50 20.33 -55.98
C VAL A 262 -10.95 21.51 -56.87
N TYR A 263 -10.27 22.67 -56.83
CA TYR A 263 -10.62 23.84 -57.64
C TYR A 263 -9.49 24.30 -58.57
N SER A 264 -8.80 23.37 -59.23
CA SER A 264 -8.11 23.70 -60.48
C SER A 264 -9.04 23.38 -61.65
N PRO A 265 -9.52 24.36 -62.43
CA PRO A 265 -10.21 24.06 -63.67
C PRO A 265 -9.18 23.39 -64.58
N MET A 266 -9.39 22.11 -64.92
CA MET A 266 -8.64 21.48 -66.00
C MET A 266 -8.97 22.27 -67.27
N VAL A 267 -8.11 23.23 -67.62
CA VAL A 267 -8.10 23.86 -68.93
C VAL A 267 -7.67 22.78 -69.90
N ALA A 268 -8.66 22.16 -70.55
CA ALA A 268 -8.42 21.32 -71.70
C ALA A 268 -7.98 22.22 -72.86
N GLU A 269 -6.68 22.43 -73.00
CA GLU A 269 -6.13 22.92 -74.26
C GLU A 269 -6.44 21.87 -75.35
N PRO A 270 -7.04 22.26 -76.48
CA PRO A 270 -7.14 21.35 -77.61
C PRO A 270 -5.74 21.16 -78.19
N GLN A 271 -5.03 20.13 -77.74
CA GLN A 271 -3.89 19.61 -78.49
C GLN A 271 -4.44 18.95 -79.76
N GLU A 272 -4.43 19.69 -80.87
CA GLU A 272 -4.50 19.10 -82.20
C GLU A 272 -3.24 18.27 -82.41
N TYR A 273 -3.35 16.96 -82.15
CA TYR A 273 -2.36 15.99 -82.59
C TYR A 273 -2.45 15.88 -84.11
N GLN A 274 -1.52 16.54 -84.82
CA GLN A 274 -1.25 16.21 -86.22
C GLN A 274 -0.58 14.83 -86.28
N TYR A 275 -1.33 13.88 -86.82
CA TYR A 275 -0.89 12.53 -87.10
C TYR A 275 0.09 12.58 -88.29
N ASN A 276 1.40 12.56 -88.01
CA ASN A 276 2.41 12.37 -89.05
C ASN A 276 2.36 10.90 -89.49
N ALA A 277 1.91 10.68 -90.73
CA ALA A 277 1.72 9.37 -91.34
C ALA A 277 3.02 8.69 -91.82
N ASP A 278 4.19 9.13 -91.37
CA ASP A 278 5.48 8.62 -91.87
C ASP A 278 6.36 8.12 -90.71
N ALA A 279 5.98 6.97 -90.14
CA ALA A 279 6.87 6.21 -89.26
C ALA A 279 6.56 4.70 -89.30
N PHE A 280 6.32 4.15 -90.49
CA PHE A 280 6.41 2.73 -90.73
C PHE A 280 7.11 2.50 -92.07
N GLU A 281 8.43 2.37 -92.04
CA GLU A 281 9.15 1.49 -92.97
C GLU A 281 10.56 1.25 -92.46
N ALA A 282 10.83 -0.02 -92.12
CA ALA A 282 12.11 -0.74 -92.24
C ALA A 282 12.56 -1.45 -90.96
N ARG A 283 12.05 -2.68 -90.79
CA ARG A 283 12.77 -3.95 -90.50
C ARG A 283 11.71 -4.94 -89.99
N GLY A 284 11.31 -5.95 -90.78
CA GLY A 284 12.19 -7.07 -91.16
C GLY A 284 12.09 -8.09 -90.02
N VAL A 285 11.00 -8.87 -89.95
CA VAL A 285 10.86 -10.25 -90.50
C VAL A 285 11.50 -11.29 -89.57
N ASP A 286 10.80 -12.42 -89.41
CA ASP A 286 11.10 -13.66 -88.66
C ASP A 286 10.76 -13.60 -87.15
N ASP A 287 10.10 -14.56 -86.51
CA ASP A 287 9.46 -15.82 -86.93
C ASP A 287 8.60 -16.30 -85.73
N VAL A 288 7.32 -16.59 -85.98
CA VAL A 288 6.62 -17.85 -85.62
C VAL A 288 6.40 -18.30 -84.15
N LYS A 289 5.10 -18.62 -83.90
CA LYS A 289 4.45 -19.54 -82.93
C LYS A 289 4.25 -19.07 -81.47
N GLN A 290 3.03 -18.70 -81.04
CA GLN A 290 1.89 -19.56 -80.66
C GLN A 290 2.30 -20.77 -79.79
N GLU A 291 1.85 -20.85 -78.53
CA GLU A 291 0.58 -21.49 -78.19
C GLU A 291 0.26 -21.38 -76.68
N ALA A 292 -1.03 -21.49 -76.39
CA ALA A 292 -1.65 -21.50 -75.09
C ALA A 292 -1.33 -22.77 -74.28
N ALA A 293 -1.47 -22.69 -72.94
CA ALA A 293 -2.30 -23.64 -72.18
C ALA A 293 -2.29 -23.34 -70.67
N HIS A 294 -3.49 -23.28 -70.11
CA HIS A 294 -3.85 -23.73 -68.76
C HIS A 294 -3.06 -24.99 -68.33
N ASN A 295 -2.71 -25.13 -67.05
CA ASN A 295 -3.47 -25.98 -66.11
C ASN A 295 -2.82 -26.11 -64.69
N ASP A 296 -3.70 -26.19 -63.69
CA ASP A 296 -3.67 -26.99 -62.44
C ASP A 296 -2.55 -26.93 -61.36
N VAL A 297 -2.99 -26.46 -60.17
CA VAL A 297 -3.06 -27.16 -58.86
C VAL A 297 -1.83 -27.93 -58.34
N SER A 298 -1.40 -27.58 -57.12
CA SER A 298 -1.04 -28.50 -56.00
C SER A 298 -0.84 -27.70 -54.70
N LYS A 299 -1.80 -27.76 -53.75
CA LYS A 299 -1.85 -28.64 -52.56
C LYS A 299 -0.94 -28.25 -51.38
N VAL A 300 -1.59 -27.68 -50.35
CA VAL A 300 -1.72 -28.18 -48.97
C VAL A 300 -0.48 -28.75 -48.27
N ARG A 301 -0.11 -28.18 -47.10
CA ARG A 301 -0.18 -28.88 -45.80
C ARG A 301 0.00 -27.95 -44.60
N GLU A 302 -1.02 -27.93 -43.76
CA GLU A 302 -0.90 -27.76 -42.31
C GLU A 302 0.14 -28.76 -41.77
N ASP A 303 0.89 -28.37 -40.74
CA ASP A 303 0.97 -29.27 -39.59
C ASP A 303 1.15 -28.51 -38.27
N LYS A 304 0.48 -29.08 -37.27
CA LYS A 304 0.23 -28.56 -35.94
C LYS A 304 1.11 -29.35 -34.95
N ALA A 305 1.29 -28.74 -33.78
CA ALA A 305 1.70 -29.35 -32.50
C ALA A 305 3.21 -29.46 -32.22
N ARG A 306 3.64 -28.72 -31.19
CA ARG A 306 3.63 -29.28 -29.83
C ARG A 306 3.39 -28.20 -28.78
#